data_AF-A0A4Q9QW79-F1
#
_entry.id   AF-A0A4Q9QW79-F1
#
_cell.length_a   1.000
_cell.length_b   1.000
_cell.length_c   1.000
_cell.angle_alpha   90.00
_cell.angle_beta   90.00
_cell.angle_gamma   90.00
#
_symmetry.space_group_name_H-M   'P 1'
#
loop_
_entity.id
_entity.type
_entity.pdbx_description
1 polymer ?
#
loop_
_entity_poly.entity_id
_entity_poly.type
_entity_poly.pdbx_seq_one_letter_code
_entity_poly.pdbx_strand_id
1 'polypeptide(L)'
;MGLAVVLACCCWPALRAQPATASAAVYSFDIPPQPLSSALEQFARQSRREILFTPSLVAGKRSPGVAGTLSAAQALDALLKGCGIVWSTTSADIILLHEQPPPPAPVRARGGGVDGT
;
A
#
# COMPACT_ATOMS: atom_id res chain seq x y z
N MET A 1 29.65 -10.81 -63.52
CA MET A 1 28.26 -10.40 -63.23
C MET A 1 27.65 -11.45 -62.31
N GLY A 2 27.54 -11.15 -61.01
CA GLY A 2 27.01 -12.08 -60.02
C GLY A 2 26.82 -11.36 -58.69
N LEU A 3 25.70 -10.66 -58.57
CA LEU A 3 25.28 -9.93 -57.38
C LEU A 3 24.69 -10.93 -56.37
N ALA A 4 25.30 -11.06 -55.20
CA ALA A 4 24.67 -11.69 -54.03
C ALA A 4 24.33 -10.57 -53.03
N VAL A 5 23.10 -10.05 -53.13
CA VAL A 5 22.56 -9.01 -52.23
C VAL A 5 22.14 -9.67 -50.91
N VAL A 6 23.03 -9.50 -49.93
CA VAL A 6 22.81 -8.99 -48.57
C VAL A 6 21.49 -9.39 -47.87
N LEU A 7 21.69 -10.32 -46.92
CA LEU A 7 21.17 -10.35 -45.54
C LEU A 7 19.71 -9.97 -45.33
N ALA A 8 18.93 -11.04 -45.39
CA ALA A 8 17.71 -11.26 -44.64
C ALA A 8 17.86 -10.97 -43.13
N CYS A 9 16.69 -10.70 -42.56
CA CYS A 9 16.32 -10.69 -41.15
C CYS A 9 16.43 -9.32 -40.45
N CYS A 10 15.29 -8.62 -40.50
CA CYS A 10 14.91 -7.50 -39.65
C CYS A 10 14.90 -7.95 -38.17
N CYS A 11 16.07 -8.06 -37.55
CA CYS A 11 16.18 -8.31 -36.12
C CYS A 11 16.13 -6.96 -35.41
N TRP A 12 14.91 -6.43 -35.23
CA TRP A 12 14.69 -5.32 -34.31
C TRP A 12 14.48 -5.93 -32.93
N PRO A 13 15.47 -5.90 -32.00
CA PRO A 13 15.14 -6.18 -30.63
C PRO A 13 14.33 -4.99 -30.13
N ALA A 14 13.01 -5.13 -30.14
CA ALA A 14 12.16 -4.29 -29.33
C ALA A 14 12.60 -4.49 -27.87
N LEU A 15 13.39 -3.54 -27.35
CA LEU A 15 13.73 -3.43 -25.95
C LEU A 15 12.42 -3.27 -25.17
N ARG A 16 11.84 -4.39 -24.72
CA ARG A 16 10.72 -4.35 -23.77
C ARG A 16 11.26 -3.78 -22.48
N ALA A 17 10.89 -2.52 -22.20
CA ALA A 17 10.91 -1.98 -20.86
C ALA A 17 10.14 -2.95 -19.96
N GLN A 18 10.87 -3.72 -19.14
CA GLN A 18 10.26 -4.54 -18.10
C GLN A 18 9.68 -3.54 -17.10
N PRO A 19 8.35 -3.50 -16.88
CA PRO A 19 7.84 -2.77 -15.74
C PRO A 19 8.47 -3.46 -14.53
N ALA A 20 9.30 -2.72 -13.79
CA ALA A 20 9.74 -3.16 -12.48
C ALA A 20 8.50 -3.16 -11.59
N THR A 21 7.72 -4.23 -11.64
CA THR A 21 6.77 -4.55 -10.57
C THR A 21 7.65 -4.72 -9.34
N ALA A 22 7.68 -3.69 -8.49
CA ALA A 22 8.30 -3.77 -7.18
C ALA A 22 7.64 -4.96 -6.47
N SER A 23 8.32 -6.09 -6.46
CA SER A 23 7.86 -7.30 -5.78
C SER A 23 7.75 -6.97 -4.30
N ALA A 24 6.54 -6.67 -3.84
CA ALA A 24 6.30 -6.36 -2.43
C ALA A 24 6.69 -7.58 -1.60
N ALA A 25 7.72 -7.44 -0.76
CA ALA A 25 8.19 -8.52 0.08
C ALA A 25 7.02 -9.12 0.87
N VAL A 26 6.90 -10.45 0.77
CA VAL A 26 5.82 -11.20 1.40
C VAL A 26 6.38 -11.86 2.65
N TYR A 27 5.67 -11.73 3.75
CA TYR A 27 6.04 -12.25 5.06
C TYR A 27 4.94 -13.17 5.57
N SER A 28 5.32 -14.17 6.35
CA SER A 28 4.37 -15.00 7.09
C SER A 28 3.99 -14.28 8.37
N PHE A 29 2.75 -13.82 8.43
CA PHE A 29 2.19 -13.21 9.62
C PHE A 29 1.37 -14.24 10.40
N ASP A 30 1.52 -14.20 11.71
CA ASP A 30 0.67 -14.92 12.66
C ASP A 30 0.46 -14.00 13.86
N ILE A 31 -0.64 -13.24 13.80
CA ILE A 31 -0.97 -12.19 14.76
C ILE A 31 -2.42 -12.42 15.19
N PRO A 32 -2.67 -13.00 16.37
CA PRO A 32 -4.03 -13.23 16.84
C PRO A 32 -4.77 -11.92 17.18
N PRO A 33 -6.11 -11.94 17.26
CA PRO A 33 -6.92 -10.79 17.64
C PRO A 33 -6.58 -10.29 19.04
N GLN A 34 -6.02 -9.09 19.12
CA GLN A 34 -5.41 -8.54 20.34
C GLN A 34 -5.50 -7.01 20.36
N PRO A 35 -5.12 -6.34 21.47
CA PRO A 35 -5.05 -4.88 21.53
C PRO A 35 -4.20 -4.34 20.38
N LEU A 36 -4.66 -3.26 19.74
CA LEU A 36 -4.02 -2.78 18.51
C LEU A 36 -2.54 -2.42 18.71
N SER A 37 -2.19 -1.85 19.87
CA SER A 37 -0.79 -1.57 20.24
C SER A 37 0.09 -2.83 20.16
N SER A 38 -0.30 -3.90 20.86
CA SER A 38 0.46 -5.16 20.86
C SER A 38 0.51 -5.81 19.47
N ALA A 39 -0.58 -5.70 18.71
CA ALA A 39 -0.65 -6.22 17.35
C ALA A 39 0.35 -5.51 16.41
N LEU A 40 0.48 -4.18 16.52
CA LEU A 40 1.45 -3.39 15.77
C LEU A 40 2.88 -3.71 16.16
N GLU A 41 3.16 -3.92 17.44
CA GLU A 41 4.49 -4.35 17.91
C GLU A 41 4.89 -5.71 17.33
N GLN A 42 3.96 -6.67 17.28
CA GLN A 42 4.21 -7.98 16.67
C GLN A 42 4.42 -7.88 15.16
N PHE A 43 3.59 -7.07 14.48
CA PHE A 43 3.72 -6.81 13.06
C PHE A 43 5.06 -6.15 12.69
N ALA A 44 5.52 -5.17 13.46
CA ALA A 44 6.82 -4.53 13.28
C ALA A 44 7.98 -5.56 13.38
N ARG A 45 7.90 -6.45 14.38
CA ARG A 45 8.89 -7.53 14.58
C ARG A 45 8.89 -8.55 13.43
N GLN A 46 7.72 -8.98 12.97
CA GLN A 46 7.59 -9.97 11.89
C GLN A 46 7.97 -9.38 10.51
N SER A 47 7.61 -8.12 10.24
CA SER A 47 7.93 -7.43 8.99
C SER A 47 9.36 -6.88 8.95
N ARG A 48 10.02 -6.73 10.10
CA ARG A 48 11.25 -5.94 10.30
C ARG A 48 11.14 -4.50 9.78
N ARG A 49 9.97 -3.90 9.94
CA ARG A 49 9.69 -2.51 9.52
C ARG A 49 9.52 -1.63 10.74
N GLU A 50 9.96 -0.38 10.63
CA GLU A 50 9.78 0.60 11.68
C GLU A 50 8.42 1.27 11.56
N ILE A 51 7.72 1.41 12.69
CA ILE A 51 6.36 1.93 12.76
C ILE A 51 6.29 2.98 13.85
N LEU A 52 5.81 4.15 13.46
CA LEU A 52 5.66 5.31 14.32
C LEU A 52 4.16 5.63 14.44
N PHE A 53 3.68 5.61 15.68
CA PHE A 53 2.29 5.88 16.03
C PHE A 53 2.20 6.52 17.41
N THR A 54 1.11 7.26 17.64
CA THR A 54 0.81 7.83 18.96
C THR A 54 0.00 6.82 19.78
N PRO A 55 0.34 6.55 21.05
CA PRO A 55 -0.39 5.58 21.87
C PRO A 55 -1.87 5.91 22.04
N SER A 56 -2.22 7.20 22.09
CA SER A 56 -3.62 7.68 22.15
C SER A 56 -4.47 7.26 20.95
N LEU A 57 -3.85 7.09 19.78
CA LEU A 57 -4.54 6.71 18.54
C LEU A 57 -4.96 5.23 18.55
N VAL A 58 -4.17 4.39 19.22
CA VAL A 58 -4.41 2.93 19.32
C VAL A 58 -5.03 2.51 20.67
N ALA A 59 -5.14 3.44 21.62
CA ALA A 59 -5.70 3.20 22.94
C ALA A 59 -7.17 2.74 22.87
N GLY A 60 -7.49 1.64 23.54
CA GLY A 60 -8.84 1.07 23.54
C GLY A 60 -9.30 0.45 22.21
N LYS A 61 -8.46 0.45 21.17
CA LYS A 61 -8.73 -0.19 19.89
C LYS A 61 -8.25 -1.63 19.89
N ARG A 62 -8.97 -2.49 19.17
CA ARG A 62 -8.67 -3.91 19.04
C ARG A 62 -8.50 -4.26 17.58
N SER A 63 -7.44 -4.99 17.27
CA SER A 63 -7.24 -5.51 15.92
C SER A 63 -7.96 -6.85 15.75
N PRO A 64 -8.56 -7.12 14.57
CA PRO A 64 -9.07 -8.44 14.22
C PRO A 64 -7.99 -9.52 14.11
N GLY A 65 -6.71 -9.15 14.10
CA GLY A 65 -5.60 -10.05 13.85
C GLY A 65 -5.41 -10.33 12.36
N VAL A 66 -4.27 -10.93 12.03
CA VAL A 66 -3.93 -11.30 10.65
C VAL A 66 -3.07 -12.57 10.67
N ALA A 67 -3.39 -13.51 9.79
CA ALA A 67 -2.64 -14.74 9.63
C ALA A 67 -2.47 -15.07 8.14
N GLY A 68 -1.32 -15.63 7.79
CA GLY A 68 -0.99 -16.07 6.44
C GLY A 68 0.17 -15.30 5.81
N THR A 69 0.47 -15.66 4.56
CA THR A 69 1.59 -15.11 3.81
C THR A 69 1.13 -13.89 3.03
N LEU A 70 1.42 -12.70 3.56
CA LEU A 70 0.93 -11.41 3.04
C LEU A 70 2.08 -10.42 2.91
N SER A 71 1.93 -9.42 2.04
CA SER A 71 2.86 -8.30 2.03
C SER A 71 2.64 -7.42 3.27
N ALA A 72 3.68 -6.72 3.73
CA ALA A 72 3.58 -5.86 4.91
C ALA A 72 2.42 -4.84 4.81
N ALA A 73 2.20 -4.26 3.63
CA ALA A 73 1.07 -3.36 3.38
C ALA A 73 -0.30 -4.04 3.54
N GLN A 74 -0.46 -5.26 3.00
CA GLN A 74 -1.70 -6.03 3.09
C GLN A 74 -2.00 -6.48 4.52
N ALA A 75 -0.97 -6.93 5.24
CA ALA A 75 -1.12 -7.34 6.63
C ALA A 75 -1.47 -6.14 7.52
N LEU A 76 -0.84 -4.98 7.31
CA LEU A 76 -1.16 -3.76 8.04
C LEU A 76 -2.58 -3.26 7.77
N ASP A 77 -3.03 -3.29 6.50
CA ASP A 77 -4.42 -2.97 6.15
C ASP A 77 -5.40 -3.88 6.89
N ALA A 78 -5.17 -5.20 6.86
CA ALA A 78 -6.00 -6.17 7.56
C ALA A 78 -6.01 -5.93 9.08
N LEU A 79 -4.86 -5.57 9.67
CA LEU A 79 -4.71 -5.24 11.09
C LEU A 79 -5.50 -3.99 11.51
N LEU A 80 -5.60 -3.00 10.62
CA LEU A 80 -6.24 -1.70 10.88
C LEU A 80 -7.73 -1.68 10.50
N LYS A 81 -8.25 -2.75 9.90
CA LYS A 81 -9.68 -2.87 9.56
C LYS A 81 -10.57 -2.61 10.77
N GLY A 82 -11.51 -1.68 10.60
CA GLY A 82 -12.47 -1.30 11.63
C GLY A 82 -11.93 -0.36 12.72
N CYS A 83 -10.66 0.04 12.66
CA CYS A 83 -10.08 0.94 13.66
C CYS A 83 -10.27 2.44 13.33
N GLY A 84 -10.50 2.77 12.05
CA GLY A 84 -10.60 4.16 11.57
C GLY A 84 -9.22 4.84 11.45
N ILE A 85 -8.18 4.05 11.19
CA ILE A 85 -6.78 4.47 11.13
C ILE A 85 -6.27 4.18 9.73
N VAL A 86 -5.49 5.11 9.19
CA VAL A 86 -4.78 4.96 7.93
C VAL A 86 -3.27 5.00 8.18
N TRP A 87 -2.52 4.47 7.24
CA TRP A 87 -1.06 4.46 7.29
C TRP A 87 -0.46 5.11 6.05
N SER A 88 0.74 5.64 6.19
CA SER A 88 1.54 6.14 5.08
C SER A 88 3.00 5.78 5.31
N THR A 89 3.79 5.68 4.23
CA THR A 89 5.21 5.40 4.32
C THR A 89 6.00 6.67 4.02
N THR A 90 7.00 6.98 4.84
CA THR A 90 7.95 8.06 4.60
C THR A 90 9.03 7.62 3.60
N SER A 91 9.78 8.57 3.03
CA SER A 91 10.95 8.30 2.16
C SER A 91 12.04 7.42 2.81
N ALA A 92 12.01 7.28 4.14
CA ALA A 92 12.91 6.45 4.94
C ALA A 92 12.38 5.02 5.21
N ASP A 93 11.32 4.58 4.50
CA ASP A 93 10.60 3.31 4.71
C ASP A 93 9.97 3.13 6.12
N ILE A 94 9.81 4.23 6.84
CA ILE A 94 9.09 4.25 8.12
C ILE A 94 7.58 4.31 7.87
N ILE A 95 6.82 3.46 8.54
CA ILE A 95 5.36 3.45 8.52
C ILE A 95 4.83 4.45 9.57
N LEU A 96 4.05 5.43 9.14
CA LEU A 96 3.37 6.40 9.98
C LEU A 96 1.88 6.10 10.04
N LEU A 97 1.34 5.92 11.25
CA LEU A 97 -0.10 5.80 11.48
C LEU A 97 -0.70 7.16 11.82
N HIS A 98 -1.84 7.46 11.21
CA HIS A 98 -2.64 8.63 11.50
C HIS A 98 -4.12 8.27 11.49
N GLU A 99 -4.90 9.03 12.25
CA GLU A 99 -6.36 8.90 12.22
C GLU A 99 -6.85 9.17 10.80
N GLN A 100 -7.79 8.34 10.32
CA GLN A 100 -8.40 8.56 9.02
C GLN A 100 -9.14 9.89 9.09
N PRO A 101 -8.75 10.91 8.30
CA PRO A 101 -9.54 12.11 8.19
C PRO A 101 -10.94 11.69 7.70
N PRO A 102 -12.02 12.25 8.26
CA PRO A 102 -13.35 12.00 7.71
C PRO A 102 -13.28 12.30 6.20
N PRO A 103 -13.74 11.37 5.34
CA PRO A 103 -13.64 11.54 3.89
C PRO A 103 -14.23 12.90 3.54
N PRO A 104 -13.54 13.72 2.71
CA PRO A 104 -14.04 15.03 2.36
C PRO A 104 -15.44 14.84 1.79
N ALA A 105 -16.44 15.41 2.47
CA ALA A 105 -17.81 15.37 1.99
C ALA A 105 -17.77 15.84 0.54
N PRO A 106 -18.35 15.09 -0.42
CA PRO A 106 -18.35 15.51 -1.80
C PRO A 106 -18.94 16.91 -1.83
N VAL A 107 -18.10 17.90 -2.14
CA VAL A 107 -18.56 19.25 -2.43
C VAL A 107 -19.50 19.02 -3.59
N ARG A 108 -20.81 19.06 -3.33
CA ARG A 108 -21.83 19.03 -4.38
C ARG A 108 -21.39 20.16 -5.29
N ALA A 109 -20.84 19.78 -6.44
CA ALA A 109 -20.55 20.70 -7.52
C ALA A 109 -21.85 21.50 -7.66
N ARG A 110 -21.80 22.76 -7.22
CA ARG A 110 -22.91 23.67 -7.32
C ARG A 110 -23.07 23.84 -8.81
N GLY A 111 -23.97 23.04 -9.39
CA GLY A 111 -24.51 23.27 -10.71
C GLY A 111 -25.10 24.67 -10.68
N GLY A 112 -24.28 25.64 -11.07
CA GLY A 112 -24.74 26.96 -11.42
C GLY A 112 -25.47 26.78 -12.73
N GLY A 113 -26.80 26.71 -12.63
CA GLY A 113 -27.67 26.93 -13.77
C GLY A 113 -27.25 28.24 -14.42
N VAL A 114 -26.85 28.14 -15.67
CA VAL A 114 -26.89 29.27 -16.60
C VAL A 114 -28.26 29.24 -17.24
N ASP A 115 -29.29 29.49 -16.42
CA ASP A 115 -30.60 29.85 -16.92
C ASP A 115 -30.61 31.35 -17.24
N GLY A 116 -30.84 31.66 -18.52
CA GLY A 116 -31.48 32.88 -18.99
C GLY A 116 -30.75 34.22 -18.77
N THR A 117 -29.99 34.66 -19.76
CA THR A 117 -30.04 36.03 -20.34
C THR A 117 -29.28 36.05 -21.66
#